data_AF-A0A5E6N1M0-F1
#
_entry.id   AF-A0A5E6N1M0-F1
#
_cell.length_a   1.000
_cell.length_b   1.000
_cell.length_c   1.000
_cell.angle_alpha   90.00
_cell.angle_beta   90.00
_cell.angle_gamma   90.00
#
_symmetry.space_group_name_H-M   'P 1'
#
loop_
_entity.id
_entity.type
_entity.pdbx_description
1 polymer ?
#
loop_
_entity_poly.entity_id
_entity_poly.type
_entity_poly.pdbx_seq_one_letter_code
_entity_poly.pdbx_strand_id
1 'polypeptide(L)' 'MLDEPEVHLHPNWQLKYAEIITLLVKNNINILVTTHSPYMIEALERYAEKYDIKDKTNFYLAKDGMIKS' A
#
# COMPACT_ATOMS: atom_id res chain seq x y z
N MET A 1 0.01 12.50 -3.86
CA MET A 1 1.12 11.54 -4.08
C MET A 1 1.87 11.45 -2.77
N LEU A 2 2.03 10.25 -2.22
CA LEU A 2 2.77 10.01 -0.99
C LEU A 2 4.10 9.36 -1.37
N ASP A 3 5.19 10.05 -1.12
CA ASP A 3 6.53 9.62 -1.50
C ASP A 3 7.33 9.22 -0.25
N GLU A 4 7.88 8.01 -0.28
CA GLU A 4 8.64 7.35 0.79
C GLU A 4 8.09 7.49 2.24
N PRO A 5 6.82 7.14 2.51
CA PRO A 5 6.25 7.23 3.86
C PRO A 5 6.94 6.31 4.90
N GLU A 6 7.85 5.42 4.50
CA GLU A 6 8.59 4.51 5.37
C GLU A 6 9.85 5.08 6.03
N VAL A 7 10.48 6.14 5.49
CA VAL A 7 11.91 6.45 5.75
C VAL A 7 12.20 6.80 7.21
N HIS A 8 11.16 7.15 7.98
CA HIS A 8 11.28 7.47 9.40
C HIS A 8 10.29 6.71 10.31
N LEU A 9 9.52 5.76 9.76
CA LEU A 9 8.45 5.09 10.50
C LEU A 9 8.89 3.74 11.06
N HIS A 10 8.64 3.52 12.37
CA HIS A 10 8.77 2.21 13.00
C HIS A 10 7.87 1.19 12.27
N PRO A 11 8.26 -0.10 12.13
CA PRO A 11 7.49 -1.10 11.37
C PRO A 11 6.00 -1.17 11.74
N ASN A 12 5.68 -1.07 13.03
CA ASN A 12 4.29 -1.04 13.52
C ASN A 12 3.47 0.14 12.98
N TRP A 13 4.10 1.28 12.70
CA TRP A 13 3.43 2.45 12.15
C TRP A 13 3.24 2.34 10.65
N GLN A 14 4.16 1.66 9.94
CA GLN A 14 3.97 1.35 8.51
C GLN A 14 2.72 0.47 8.31
N LEU A 15 2.49 -0.49 9.21
CA LEU A 15 1.26 -1.30 9.22
C LEU A 15 0.00 -0.43 9.41
N LYS A 16 -0.01 0.43 10.43
CA LYS A 16 -1.15 1.35 10.67
C LYS A 16 -1.37 2.30 9.49
N TYR A 17 -0.29 2.75 8.86
CA TYR A 17 -0.36 3.63 7.71
C TYR A 17 -1.02 2.94 6.51
N ALA A 18 -0.61 1.70 6.21
CA ALA A 18 -1.23 0.86 5.19
C ALA A 18 -2.73 0.61 5.48
N GLU A 19 -3.10 0.38 6.74
CA GLU A 19 -4.50 0.21 7.14
C GLU A 19 -5.32 1.48 6.87
N ILE A 20 -4.79 2.66 7.23
CA ILE A 20 -5.46 3.95 6.99
C ILE A 20 -5.63 4.20 5.49
N ILE A 21 -4.59 3.98 4.68
CA ILE A 21 -4.67 4.14 3.22
C ILE A 21 -5.76 3.23 2.65
N THR A 22 -5.80 1.97 3.07
CA THR A 22 -6.81 1.00 2.62
C THR A 22 -8.22 1.47 2.97
N LEU A 23 -8.42 2.01 4.18
CA LEU A 23 -9.71 2.57 4.60
C LEU A 23 -10.11 3.81 3.79
N LEU A 24 -9.16 4.66 3.41
CA LEU A 24 -9.43 5.81 2.54
C LEU A 24 -9.83 5.36 1.13
N VAL A 25 -9.12 4.39 0.56
CA VAL A 25 -9.47 3.79 -0.75
C VAL A 25 -10.85 3.14 -0.72
N LYS A 26 -11.20 2.46 0.39
CA LYS A 26 -12.55 1.94 0.60
C LYS A 26 -13.64 3.01 0.52
N ASN A 27 -13.33 4.24 0.95
CA ASN A 27 -14.21 5.41 0.85
C ASN A 27 -14.13 6.10 -0.53
N ASN A 28 -13.73 5.38 -1.58
CA ASN A 28 -13.62 5.88 -2.95
C ASN A 28 -12.58 7.01 -3.14
N ILE A 29 -11.57 7.07 -2.27
CA ILE A 29 -10.45 8.02 -2.42
C ILE A 29 -9.31 7.33 -3.18
N ASN A 30 -8.95 7.85 -4.36
CA ASN A 30 -7.83 7.32 -5.12
C ASN A 30 -6.51 7.81 -4.50
N ILE A 31 -5.68 6.86 -4.04
CA ILE A 31 -4.38 7.14 -3.44
C ILE A 31 -3.30 6.38 -4.23
N LEU A 32 -2.26 7.11 -4.64
CA LEU A 32 -1.04 6.53 -5.19
C LEU A 32 0.04 6.57 -4.12
N VAL A 33 0.57 5.40 -3.78
CA VAL A 33 1.65 5.21 -2.81
C VAL A 33 2.86 4.65 -3.53
N THR A 34 4.00 5.32 -3.40
CA THR A 34 5.30 4.81 -3.84
C THR A 34 6.11 4.44 -2.62
N THR A 35 6.63 3.21 -2.59
CA THR A 35 7.42 2.72 -1.46
C THR A 35 8.49 1.76 -1.96
N HIS A 36 9.68 1.88 -1.39
CA HIS A 36 10.80 0.96 -1.56
C HIS A 36 10.78 -0.16 -0.52
N SER A 37 9.87 -0.08 0.47
CA SER A 37 9.73 -1.08 1.52
C SER A 37 8.82 -2.24 1.08
N PRO A 38 9.34 -3.47 0.91
CA PRO A 38 8.50 -4.63 0.60
C PRO A 38 7.48 -4.94 1.70
N TYR A 39 7.78 -4.58 2.96
CA TYR A 39 6.86 -4.74 4.09
C TYR A 39 5.59 -3.90 3.96
N MET A 40 5.69 -2.69 3.40
CA MET A 40 4.52 -1.83 3.22
C MET A 40 3.60 -2.37 2.14
N ILE A 41 4.18 -2.96 1.08
CA ILE A 41 3.41 -3.57 -0.01
C ILE A 41 2.68 -4.82 0.50
N GLU A 42 3.36 -5.71 1.23
CA GLU A 42 2.73 -6.89 1.82
C GLU A 42 1.61 -6.50 2.80
N ALA A 43 1.82 -5.43 3.58
CA ALA A 43 0.79 -4.91 4.48
C ALA A 43 -0.43 -4.41 3.70
N LEU A 44 -0.23 -3.61 2.66
CA LEU A 44 -1.32 -3.10 1.82
C LEU A 44 -2.10 -4.22 1.13
N GLU A 45 -1.42 -5.27 0.63
CA GLU A 45 -2.09 -6.44 0.05
C GLU A 45 -2.96 -7.16 1.09
N ARG A 46 -2.42 -7.41 2.30
CA ARG A 46 -3.18 -8.01 3.40
C ARG A 46 -4.38 -7.17 3.82
N TYR A 47 -4.21 -5.85 3.91
CA TYR A 47 -5.31 -4.97 4.28
C TYR A 47 -6.36 -4.90 3.16
N ALA A 48 -5.96 -4.85 1.89
CA ALA A 48 -6.89 -4.88 0.78
C ALA A 48 -7.74 -6.16 0.75
N GLU A 49 -7.14 -7.31 1.08
CA GLU A 49 -7.87 -8.57 1.27
C GLU A 49 -8.80 -8.51 2.50
N LYS A 50 -8.30 -8.02 3.64
CA LYS A 50 -9.09 -7.89 4.87
C LYS A 50 -10.34 -7.00 4.70
N TYR A 51 -10.24 -5.95 3.88
CA TYR A 51 -11.31 -4.98 3.67
C TYR A 51 -12.15 -5.23 2.42
N ASP A 52 -11.89 -6.32 1.69
CA ASP A 52 -12.58 -6.70 0.45
C ASP A 52 -12.56 -5.59 -0.60
N ILE A 53 -11.40 -4.94 -0.76
CA ILE A 53 -11.19 -3.87 -1.75
C ILE A 53 -10.20 -4.26 -2.84
N LYS A 54 -9.87 -5.56 -2.97
CA LYS A 54 -8.97 -6.07 -4.01
C LYS A 54 -9.36 -5.58 -5.41
N ASP A 55 -10.66 -5.53 -5.73
CA ASP A 55 -11.16 -5.06 -7.02
C ASP A 55 -10.99 -3.55 -7.26
N LYS A 56 -10.70 -2.77 -6.21
CA LYS A 56 -10.45 -1.32 -6.26
C LYS A 56 -8.98 -0.95 -6.10
N THR A 57 -8.11 -1.93 -5.86
CA THR A 57 -6.69 -1.71 -5.58
C THR A 57 -5.83 -2.39 -6.63
N ASN A 58 -5.02 -1.62 -7.35
CA ASN A 58 -4.01 -2.15 -8.27
C ASN A 58 -2.63 -2.05 -7.60
N PHE A 59 -2.07 -3.19 -7.23
CA PHE A 59 -0.73 -3.27 -6.66
C PHE A 59 0.29 -3.48 -7.78
N TYR A 60 1.09 -2.45 -8.03
CA TYR A 60 2.19 -2.53 -8.99
C TYR A 60 3.49 -2.77 -8.24
N LEU A 61 3.89 -4.04 -8.12
CA LEU A 61 5.19 -4.39 -7.55
C LEU A 61 6.27 -4.15 -8.60
N ALA A 62 6.92 -2.98 -8.56
CA ALA A 62 8.11 -2.72 -9.35
C ALA A 62 9.30 -3.49 -8.75
N LYS A 63 9.35 -4.79 -8.98
CA LYS A 63 10.53 -5.61 -8.64
C LYS A 63 11.54 -5.46 -9.79
N ASP A 64 12.62 -4.72 -9.56
CA ASP A 64 13.75 -4.56 -10.50
C ASP A 64 13.34 -4.26 -11.96
N GLY A 65 12.53 -3.21 -12.16
CA GLY A 65 12.23 -2.73 -13.51
C GLY A 65 11.40 -3.67 -14.39
N MET A 66 10.85 -4.76 -13.83
CA MET A 66 9.92 -5.64 -14.53
C MET A 66 8.52 -5.48 -13.94
N ILE A 67 7.64 -4.85 -14.71
CA ILE A 67 6.21 -4.78 -14.41
C ILE A 67 5.62 -6.16 -14.73
N LYS A 68 5.26 -6.95 -13.72
CA LYS A 68 4.38 -8.09 -13.92
C LYS A 68 2.94 -7.64 -13.68
N SER A 69 2.21 -7.57 -14.78
CA SER A 69 0.75 -7.39 -14.86
C SER A 69 0.00 -8.68 -14.59
#